data_AF-A8XDP5-F1
#
_entry.id   AF-A8XDP5-F1
#
_cell.length_a   1.000
_cell.length_b   1.000
_cell.length_c   1.000
_cell.angle_alpha   90.00
_cell.angle_beta   90.00
_cell.angle_gamma   90.00
#
_symmetry.space_group_name_H-M   'P 1'
#
loop_
_entity.id
_entity.type
_entity.pdbx_description
1 polymer ?
#
loop_
_entity_poly.entity_id
_entity_poly.type
_entity_poly.pdbx_seq_one_letter_code
_entity_poly.pdbx_strand_id
1 'polypeptide(L)'
;MGLQTFSQIKNAINLFAFILAVITNCVIVFLVITKSPQKFGNYRHLMVYFSMLSILLAFLDYLVQPFQIADLVIDQKFSFVGKETSLSDILKTIYVISEESFIMIMDLKDSIFENRPTISLLLLASICEFFQATVCAISINFIYRYFALQRKGRLKYFSGKFLWLWMIVPLLIGGIPMAIYFSLGPSPYMTEELRPQLKRVYDIDIDKTTYTGCFYWKIDQNGMKYFNFREVVYILILNLIMGAHWILIIYFGTKSYKIIVNLIHQGESEYSRSLQTQLYKALVAQTLIPLCSLFFPVAVYFICPFI
;
A
#
# COMPACT_ATOMS: atom_id res chain seq x y z
N MET A 1 -2.13 -5.05 29.13
CA MET A 1 -1.68 -6.21 28.32
C MET A 1 -0.17 -6.12 28.21
N GLY A 2 0.60 -7.19 28.44
CA GLY A 2 2.06 -7.13 28.41
C GLY A 2 2.58 -6.98 26.97
N LEU A 3 3.66 -6.22 26.77
CA LEU A 3 4.33 -6.00 25.46
C LEU A 3 4.62 -7.31 24.71
N GLN A 4 4.99 -8.36 25.45
CA GLN A 4 5.28 -9.68 24.90
C GLN A 4 4.02 -10.37 24.32
N THR A 5 2.88 -10.25 25.00
CA THR A 5 1.59 -10.78 24.51
C THR A 5 1.13 -10.04 23.26
N PHE A 6 1.35 -8.73 23.20
CA PHE A 6 1.00 -7.91 22.05
C PHE A 6 1.85 -8.27 20.81
N SER A 7 3.16 -8.42 20.98
CA SER A 7 4.07 -8.88 19.91
C SER A 7 3.65 -10.24 19.36
N GLN A 8 3.29 -11.19 20.23
CA GLN A 8 2.78 -12.50 19.81
C GLN A 8 1.48 -12.40 19.00
N ILE A 9 0.55 -11.55 19.42
CA ILE A 9 -0.72 -11.31 18.70
C ILE A 9 -0.46 -10.68 17.33
N LYS A 10 0.38 -9.64 17.25
CA LYS A 10 0.76 -8.99 15.99
C LYS A 10 1.37 -10.01 15.02
N ASN A 11 2.27 -10.84 15.50
CA ASN A 11 2.92 -11.88 14.68
C ASN A 11 1.91 -12.92 14.19
N ALA A 12 0.96 -13.33 15.04
CA ALA A 12 -0.10 -14.26 14.65
C ALA A 12 -1.04 -13.66 13.60
N ILE A 13 -1.42 -12.39 13.74
CA ILE A 13 -2.25 -11.67 12.76
C ILE A 13 -1.52 -11.54 11.43
N ASN A 14 -0.25 -11.12 11.44
CA ASN A 14 0.55 -10.98 10.23
C ASN A 14 0.76 -12.32 9.51
N LEU A 15 1.01 -13.39 10.26
CA LEU A 15 1.10 -14.75 9.70
C LEU A 15 -0.22 -15.19 9.06
N PHE A 16 -1.34 -14.97 9.75
CA PHE A 16 -2.67 -15.30 9.23
C PHE A 16 -2.98 -14.50 7.95
N ALA A 17 -2.70 -13.20 7.94
CA ALA A 17 -2.89 -12.33 6.80
C ALA A 17 -2.03 -12.78 5.59
N PHE A 18 -0.76 -13.13 5.84
CA PHE A 18 0.12 -13.68 4.82
C PHE A 18 -0.42 -14.99 4.21
N ILE A 19 -0.79 -15.96 5.06
CA ILE A 19 -1.36 -17.24 4.61
C ILE A 19 -2.62 -17.01 3.78
N LEU A 20 -3.53 -16.15 4.26
CA LEU A 20 -4.76 -15.82 3.55
C LEU A 20 -4.49 -15.14 2.20
N ALA A 21 -3.52 -14.22 2.14
CA ALA A 21 -3.13 -13.54 0.92
C ALA A 21 -2.55 -14.53 -0.12
N VAL A 22 -1.71 -15.47 0.31
CA VAL A 22 -1.17 -16.53 -0.55
C VAL A 22 -2.30 -17.42 -1.07
N ILE A 23 -3.15 -17.96 -0.20
CA ILE A 23 -4.26 -18.83 -0.59
C ILE A 23 -5.19 -18.11 -1.59
N THR A 24 -5.60 -16.88 -1.28
CA THR A 24 -6.52 -16.12 -2.13
C THR A 24 -5.92 -15.86 -3.51
N ASN A 25 -4.65 -15.44 -3.58
CA ASN A 25 -3.98 -15.19 -4.86
C ASN A 25 -3.71 -16.47 -5.64
N CYS A 26 -3.38 -17.59 -4.99
CA CYS A 26 -3.27 -18.90 -5.63
C CYS A 26 -4.61 -19.36 -6.23
N VAL A 27 -5.73 -19.17 -5.51
CA VAL A 27 -7.08 -19.47 -6.02
C VAL A 27 -7.40 -18.58 -7.22
N ILE A 28 -7.08 -17.29 -7.18
CA ILE A 28 -7.27 -16.38 -8.32
C ILE A 28 -6.47 -16.87 -9.53
N VAL A 29 -5.18 -17.20 -9.37
CA VAL A 29 -4.34 -17.74 -10.45
C VAL A 29 -4.95 -19.04 -11.01
N PHE A 30 -5.36 -19.97 -10.14
CA PHE A 30 -6.01 -21.21 -10.56
C PHE A 30 -7.28 -20.96 -11.36
N LEU A 31 -8.16 -20.06 -10.91
CA LEU A 31 -9.40 -19.70 -11.60
C LEU A 31 -9.12 -19.00 -12.93
N VAL A 32 -8.11 -18.15 -13.00
CA VAL A 32 -7.70 -17.46 -14.23
C VAL A 32 -7.18 -18.46 -15.27
N ILE A 33 -6.43 -19.48 -14.85
CA ILE A 33 -5.91 -20.51 -15.76
C ILE A 33 -7.01 -21.48 -16.22
N THR A 34 -7.89 -21.91 -15.30
CA THR A 34 -8.82 -23.02 -15.57
C THR A 34 -10.21 -22.59 -16.03
N LYS A 35 -10.70 -21.41 -15.63
CA LYS A 35 -12.09 -20.97 -15.83
C LYS A 35 -12.22 -19.66 -16.60
N SER A 36 -11.12 -18.98 -16.93
CA SER A 36 -11.21 -17.69 -17.65
C SER A 36 -11.68 -17.88 -19.10
N PRO A 37 -12.73 -17.16 -19.55
CA PRO A 37 -13.19 -17.22 -20.93
C PRO A 37 -12.08 -16.87 -21.93
N GLN A 38 -12.00 -17.56 -23.08
CA GLN A 38 -11.02 -17.26 -24.14
C GLN A 38 -11.06 -15.79 -24.62
N LYS A 39 -12.19 -15.10 -24.42
CA LYS A 39 -12.39 -13.67 -24.71
C LYS A 39 -11.45 -12.74 -23.93
N PHE A 40 -10.90 -13.18 -22.81
CA PHE A 40 -9.88 -12.44 -22.04
C PHE A 40 -8.48 -12.49 -22.69
N GLY A 41 -8.25 -13.44 -23.60
CA GLY A 41 -7.01 -13.54 -24.39
C GLY A 41 -5.75 -13.41 -23.54
N ASN A 42 -4.85 -12.51 -23.95
CA ASN A 42 -3.56 -12.29 -23.30
C ASN A 42 -3.65 -11.59 -21.92
N TYR A 43 -4.79 -11.00 -21.57
CA TYR A 43 -4.96 -10.30 -20.29
C TYR A 43 -4.89 -11.24 -19.08
N ARG A 44 -5.17 -12.54 -19.27
CA ARG A 44 -5.00 -13.56 -18.22
C ARG A 44 -3.58 -13.57 -17.65
N HIS A 45 -2.57 -13.33 -18.49
CA HIS A 45 -1.17 -13.28 -18.06
C HIS A 45 -0.90 -12.08 -17.16
N LEU A 46 -1.58 -10.95 -17.41
CA LEU A 46 -1.48 -9.75 -16.57
C LEU A 46 -2.14 -9.98 -15.20
N MET A 47 -3.28 -10.67 -15.16
CA MET A 47 -3.93 -11.04 -13.88
C MET A 47 -3.05 -11.98 -13.05
N VAL A 48 -2.44 -12.99 -13.67
CA VAL A 48 -1.48 -13.87 -12.98
C VAL A 48 -0.29 -13.07 -12.44
N TYR A 49 0.27 -12.18 -13.25
CA TYR A 49 1.37 -11.31 -12.84
C TYR A 49 1.01 -10.44 -11.63
N PHE A 50 -0.18 -9.81 -11.63
CA PHE A 50 -0.62 -8.99 -10.50
C PHE A 50 -0.84 -9.80 -9.22
N SER A 51 -1.34 -11.03 -9.34
CA SER A 51 -1.39 -11.96 -8.19
C SER A 51 -0.01 -12.33 -7.67
N MET A 52 0.98 -12.52 -8.54
CA MET A 52 2.38 -12.77 -8.12
C MET A 52 2.98 -11.55 -7.38
N LEU A 53 2.76 -10.33 -7.87
CA LEU A 53 3.17 -9.12 -7.15
C LEU A 53 2.53 -9.03 -5.76
N SER A 54 1.25 -9.42 -5.65
CA SER A 54 0.51 -9.39 -4.39
C SER A 54 1.02 -10.42 -3.39
N ILE A 55 1.41 -11.61 -3.86
CA ILE A 55 2.08 -12.64 -3.04
C ILE A 55 3.46 -12.15 -2.58
N LEU A 56 4.25 -11.55 -3.48
CA LEU A 56 5.57 -11.01 -3.14
C LEU A 56 5.47 -9.89 -2.09
N LEU A 57 4.50 -8.98 -2.23
CA LEU A 57 4.22 -7.95 -1.23
C LEU A 57 3.88 -8.56 0.13
N ALA A 58 2.97 -9.54 0.17
CA ALA A 58 2.58 -10.19 1.41
C ALA A 58 3.75 -10.95 2.07
N PHE A 59 4.62 -11.55 1.28
CA PHE A 59 5.83 -12.20 1.77
C PHE A 59 6.83 -11.20 2.36
N LEU A 60 7.09 -10.08 1.67
CA LEU A 60 7.99 -9.04 2.16
C LEU A 60 7.44 -8.38 3.43
N ASP A 61 6.14 -8.09 3.47
CA ASP A 61 5.49 -7.52 4.66
C ASP A 61 5.60 -8.47 5.87
N TYR A 62 5.39 -9.77 5.67
CA TYR A 62 5.58 -10.77 6.72
C TYR A 62 7.04 -10.95 7.15
N LEU A 63 7.99 -10.86 6.21
CA LEU A 63 9.42 -11.02 6.47
C LEU A 63 10.00 -9.80 7.23
N VAL A 64 9.60 -8.60 6.83
CA VAL A 64 10.15 -7.35 7.35
C VAL A 64 9.41 -6.87 8.60
N GLN A 65 8.11 -7.15 8.69
CA GLN A 65 7.23 -6.74 9.79
C GLN A 65 7.38 -5.26 10.15
N PRO A 66 7.25 -4.35 9.18
CA PRO A 66 7.44 -2.94 9.43
C PRO A 66 6.44 -2.44 10.48
N PHE A 67 6.84 -1.44 11.26
CA PHE A 67 5.93 -0.69 12.12
C PHE A 67 6.12 0.81 11.91
N GLN A 68 5.04 1.58 12.08
CA GLN A 68 5.06 3.03 11.89
C GLN A 68 4.95 3.78 13.22
N ILE A 69 5.43 5.02 13.25
CA ILE A 69 5.32 5.90 14.43
C ILE A 69 3.90 6.40 14.68
N ALA A 70 3.04 6.37 13.67
CA ALA A 70 1.61 6.53 13.88
C ALA A 70 1.03 5.47 14.83
N ASP A 71 1.51 4.23 14.71
CA ASP A 71 1.13 3.14 15.62
C ASP A 71 1.68 3.38 17.03
N LEU A 72 2.86 4.01 17.17
CA LEU A 72 3.54 4.30 18.45
C LEU A 72 2.71 5.19 19.40
N VAL A 73 2.01 6.22 18.90
CA VAL A 73 1.21 7.13 19.74
C VAL A 73 -0.20 6.60 19.98
N ILE A 74 -0.75 5.83 19.03
CA ILE A 74 -2.01 5.09 19.21
C ILE A 74 -1.82 4.05 20.34
N ASP A 75 -0.73 3.28 20.29
CA ASP A 75 -0.40 2.26 21.30
C ASP A 75 -0.15 2.89 22.68
N GLN A 76 0.56 4.02 22.74
CA GLN A 76 0.80 4.75 24.00
C GLN A 76 -0.50 5.30 24.63
N LYS A 77 -1.46 5.78 23.83
CA LYS A 77 -2.78 6.21 24.33
C LYS A 77 -3.68 5.04 24.70
N PHE A 78 -3.65 3.93 23.96
CA PHE A 78 -4.39 2.71 24.31
C PHE A 78 -3.84 2.02 25.56
N SER A 79 -2.53 2.08 25.82
CA SER A 79 -1.94 1.59 27.07
C SER A 79 -2.24 2.49 28.29
N PHE A 80 -2.47 3.80 28.06
CA PHE A 80 -2.76 4.76 29.12
C PHE A 80 -4.24 4.92 29.49
N VAL A 81 -5.18 4.41 28.69
CA VAL A 81 -6.60 4.82 28.83
C VAL A 81 -7.55 3.62 28.81
N GLY A 82 -7.92 3.19 30.02
CA GLY A 82 -9.10 2.36 30.27
C GLY A 82 -10.42 3.15 30.31
N LYS A 83 -10.69 4.08 29.39
CA LYS A 83 -11.99 4.79 29.30
C LYS A 83 -12.23 5.47 27.94
N GLU A 84 -13.37 5.12 27.32
CA GLU A 84 -14.06 5.81 26.21
C GLU A 84 -13.25 6.81 25.36
N THR A 85 -12.45 6.32 24.42
CA THR A 85 -11.89 7.14 23.33
C THR A 85 -12.93 7.33 22.23
N SER A 86 -13.31 8.58 21.95
CA SER A 86 -14.15 8.96 20.81
C SER A 86 -13.36 8.86 19.50
N LEU A 87 -14.03 8.53 18.39
CA LEU A 87 -13.46 8.51 17.04
C LEU A 87 -12.76 9.85 16.70
N SER A 88 -13.27 10.97 17.23
CA SER A 88 -12.67 12.29 17.05
C SER A 88 -11.27 12.41 17.64
N ASP A 89 -11.00 11.74 18.77
CA ASP A 89 -9.72 11.81 19.46
C ASP A 89 -8.70 10.90 18.77
N ILE A 90 -9.16 9.78 18.23
CA ILE A 90 -8.37 8.91 17.35
C ILE A 90 -7.97 9.69 16.09
N LEU A 91 -8.93 10.36 15.43
CA LEU A 91 -8.68 11.16 14.23
C LEU A 91 -7.75 12.35 14.49
N LYS A 92 -7.93 13.09 15.59
CA LYS A 92 -7.01 14.17 16.00
C LYS A 92 -5.60 13.67 16.30
N THR A 93 -5.48 12.47 16.84
CA THR A 93 -4.16 11.87 17.12
C THR A 93 -3.47 11.46 15.83
N ILE A 94 -4.20 10.80 14.91
CA ILE A 94 -3.73 10.49 13.55
C ILE A 94 -3.30 11.78 12.83
N TYR A 95 -4.04 12.88 13.04
CA TYR A 95 -3.75 14.19 12.49
C TYR A 95 -2.42 14.77 12.97
N VAL A 96 -2.23 14.90 14.28
CA VAL A 96 -1.01 15.47 14.87
C VAL A 96 0.26 14.66 14.54
N ILE A 97 0.16 13.32 14.44
CA ILE A 97 1.32 12.49 14.11
C ILE A 97 1.68 12.60 12.63
N SER A 98 0.65 12.70 11.77
CA SER A 98 0.82 12.92 10.34
C SER A 98 1.46 14.27 10.03
N GLU A 99 1.16 15.32 10.80
CA GLU A 99 1.76 16.66 10.64
C GLU A 99 3.27 16.73 10.93
N GLU A 100 3.82 15.83 11.76
CA GLU A 100 5.19 15.97 12.28
C GLU A 100 6.20 15.02 11.61
N SER A 101 5.82 13.78 11.28
CA SER A 101 6.75 12.84 10.62
C SER A 101 6.07 11.64 9.94
N PHE A 102 6.74 11.09 8.94
CA PHE A 102 6.39 9.80 8.33
C PHE A 102 7.60 8.89 8.45
N ILE A 103 7.50 7.84 9.28
CA ILE A 103 8.65 6.95 9.57
C ILE A 103 8.19 5.50 9.67
N MET A 104 8.91 4.64 8.96
CA MET A 104 8.75 3.19 8.95
C MET A 104 10.01 2.54 9.52
N ILE A 105 9.84 1.62 10.45
CA ILE A 105 10.92 1.00 11.22
C ILE A 105 10.83 -0.51 11.09
N MET A 106 11.99 -1.15 11.00
CA MET A 106 12.18 -2.60 11.08
C MET A 106 13.11 -2.90 12.24
N ASP A 107 12.62 -3.68 13.21
CA ASP A 107 13.43 -4.23 14.29
C ASP A 107 14.30 -5.35 13.74
N LEU A 108 15.62 -5.28 14.00
CA LEU A 108 16.57 -6.28 13.52
C LEU A 108 17.04 -7.21 14.64
N LYS A 109 16.65 -6.96 15.89
CA LYS A 109 17.04 -7.77 17.03
C LYS A 109 16.66 -9.24 16.81
N ASP A 110 17.64 -10.13 16.97
CA ASP A 110 17.48 -11.58 16.80
C ASP A 110 17.03 -12.00 15.38
N SER A 111 17.11 -11.08 14.41
CA SER A 111 16.80 -11.34 13.01
C SER A 111 18.04 -11.77 12.22
N ILE A 112 17.84 -12.47 11.11
CA ILE A 112 18.92 -12.81 10.17
C ILE A 112 19.59 -11.59 9.52
N PHE A 113 19.01 -10.40 9.71
CA PHE A 113 19.48 -9.14 9.13
C PHE A 113 20.13 -8.20 10.15
N GLU A 114 20.29 -8.60 11.41
CA GLU A 114 20.90 -7.80 12.49
C GLU A 114 22.24 -7.17 12.08
N ASN A 115 23.09 -7.95 11.41
CA ASN A 115 24.42 -7.51 10.97
C ASN A 115 24.45 -6.96 9.53
N ARG A 116 23.29 -6.75 8.89
CA ARG A 116 23.21 -6.34 7.47
C ARG A 116 22.24 -5.17 7.25
N PRO A 117 22.48 -4.00 7.86
CA PRO A 117 21.53 -2.88 7.85
C PRO A 117 21.18 -2.38 6.44
N THR A 118 22.12 -2.42 5.49
CA THR A 118 21.85 -2.03 4.09
C THR A 118 20.85 -2.96 3.41
N ILE A 119 20.92 -4.27 3.68
CA ILE A 119 19.98 -5.25 3.13
C ILE A 119 18.62 -5.05 3.78
N SER A 120 18.58 -4.83 5.09
CA SER A 120 17.35 -4.51 5.81
C SER A 120 16.67 -3.26 5.27
N LEU A 121 17.44 -2.19 5.02
CA LEU A 121 16.93 -0.96 4.43
C LEU A 121 16.40 -1.20 3.00
N LEU A 122 17.09 -2.03 2.21
CA LEU A 122 16.63 -2.41 0.88
C LEU A 122 15.30 -3.16 0.94
N LEU A 123 15.16 -4.13 1.86
CA LEU A 123 13.92 -4.88 2.06
C LEU A 123 12.78 -3.96 2.51
N LEU A 124 13.05 -3.04 3.44
CA LEU A 124 12.08 -2.05 3.92
C LEU A 124 11.61 -1.13 2.78
N ALA A 125 12.53 -0.63 1.95
CA ALA A 125 12.21 0.17 0.77
C ALA A 125 11.46 -0.65 -0.31
N SER A 126 11.75 -1.94 -0.44
CA SER A 126 11.09 -2.84 -1.39
C SER A 126 9.61 -3.02 -1.06
N ILE A 127 9.20 -2.98 0.21
CA ILE A 127 7.77 -3.02 0.57
C ILE A 127 7.03 -1.85 -0.09
N CYS A 128 7.60 -0.65 -0.06
CA CYS A 128 7.03 0.52 -0.69
C CYS A 128 6.97 0.39 -2.22
N GLU A 129 7.97 -0.26 -2.83
CA GLU A 129 7.97 -0.59 -4.27
C GLU A 129 6.76 -1.46 -4.64
N PHE A 130 6.64 -2.61 -3.99
CA PHE A 130 5.60 -3.59 -4.31
C PHE A 130 4.20 -3.10 -3.92
N PHE A 131 4.09 -2.27 -2.88
CA PHE A 131 2.86 -1.58 -2.53
C PHE A 131 2.42 -0.63 -3.65
N GLN A 132 3.31 0.25 -4.12
CA GLN A 132 3.01 1.15 -5.22
C GLN A 132 2.74 0.41 -6.53
N ALA A 133 3.49 -0.66 -6.83
CA ALA A 133 3.27 -1.50 -8.00
C ALA A 133 1.89 -2.16 -7.97
N THR A 134 1.42 -2.59 -6.78
CA THR A 134 0.07 -3.16 -6.60
C THR A 134 -1.03 -2.12 -6.84
N VAL A 135 -0.85 -0.89 -6.36
CA VAL A 135 -1.77 0.23 -6.67
C VAL A 135 -1.81 0.50 -8.18
N CYS A 136 -0.65 0.52 -8.83
CA CYS A 136 -0.56 0.67 -10.28
C CYS A 136 -1.30 -0.45 -11.02
N ALA A 137 -1.10 -1.70 -10.60
CA ALA A 137 -1.80 -2.86 -11.13
C ALA A 137 -3.33 -2.73 -10.98
N ILE A 138 -3.81 -2.22 -9.85
CA ILE A 138 -5.25 -1.94 -9.64
C ILE A 138 -5.74 -0.89 -10.64
N SER A 139 -5.04 0.22 -10.83
CA SER A 139 -5.41 1.23 -11.83
C SER A 139 -5.45 0.66 -13.25
N ILE A 140 -4.47 -0.17 -13.63
CA ILE A 140 -4.43 -0.84 -14.95
C ILE A 140 -5.63 -1.77 -15.12
N ASN A 141 -6.03 -2.50 -14.07
CA ASN A 141 -7.23 -3.33 -14.09
C ASN A 141 -8.49 -2.51 -14.42
N PHE A 142 -8.63 -1.31 -13.86
CA PHE A 142 -9.76 -0.41 -14.16
C PHE A 142 -9.74 0.09 -15.61
N ILE A 143 -8.56 0.43 -16.13
CA ILE A 143 -8.38 0.84 -17.54
C ILE A 143 -8.79 -0.30 -18.49
N TYR A 144 -8.29 -1.51 -18.24
CA TYR A 144 -8.62 -2.68 -19.05
C TYR A 144 -10.12 -2.92 -19.11
N ARG A 145 -10.80 -2.89 -17.95
CA ARG A 145 -12.25 -3.11 -17.87
C ARG A 145 -13.03 -2.10 -18.68
N TYR A 146 -12.65 -0.83 -18.57
CA TYR A 146 -13.28 0.21 -19.37
C TYR A 146 -13.16 -0.09 -20.87
N PHE A 147 -11.98 -0.47 -21.36
CA PHE A 147 -11.80 -0.83 -22.77
C PHE A 147 -12.53 -2.11 -23.18
N ALA A 148 -12.62 -3.10 -22.30
CA ALA A 148 -13.41 -4.30 -22.52
C ALA A 148 -14.89 -3.98 -22.70
N LEU A 149 -15.44 -3.11 -21.84
CA LEU A 149 -16.85 -2.70 -21.86
C LEU A 149 -17.20 -1.83 -23.07
N GLN A 150 -16.26 -1.02 -23.58
CA GLN A 150 -16.50 -0.20 -24.77
C GLN A 150 -16.73 -1.03 -26.04
N ARG A 151 -16.21 -2.27 -26.11
CA ARG A 151 -16.26 -3.15 -27.30
C ARG A 151 -15.74 -2.48 -28.61
N LYS A 152 -14.94 -1.40 -28.51
CA LYS A 152 -14.38 -0.65 -29.67
C LYS A 152 -13.03 -1.21 -30.18
N GLY A 153 -12.72 -2.48 -29.93
CA GLY A 153 -11.45 -3.10 -30.35
C GLY A 153 -10.19 -2.57 -29.65
N ARG A 154 -10.31 -1.78 -28.58
CA ARG A 154 -9.18 -1.19 -27.84
C ARG A 154 -8.41 -2.19 -26.98
N LEU A 155 -8.92 -3.42 -26.83
CA LEU A 155 -8.22 -4.53 -26.17
C LEU A 155 -6.90 -4.91 -26.86
N LYS A 156 -6.67 -4.46 -28.11
CA LYS A 156 -5.38 -4.59 -28.79
C LYS A 156 -4.20 -4.00 -27.99
N TYR A 157 -4.43 -2.95 -27.19
CA TYR A 157 -3.41 -2.35 -26.32
C TYR A 157 -3.01 -3.24 -25.13
N PHE A 158 -3.77 -4.30 -24.86
CA PHE A 158 -3.49 -5.30 -23.83
C PHE A 158 -3.08 -6.64 -24.46
N SER A 159 -2.52 -6.59 -25.67
CA SER A 159 -2.13 -7.78 -26.44
C SER A 159 -0.77 -7.60 -27.12
N GLY A 160 -0.07 -8.72 -27.37
CA GLY A 160 1.22 -8.72 -28.05
C GLY A 160 2.28 -7.93 -27.29
N LYS A 161 3.05 -7.11 -28.00
CA LYS A 161 4.17 -6.33 -27.44
C LYS A 161 3.75 -5.32 -26.36
N PHE A 162 2.51 -4.80 -26.42
CA PHE A 162 2.01 -3.86 -25.43
C PHE A 162 1.72 -4.52 -24.07
N LEU A 163 1.53 -5.84 -24.02
CA LEU A 163 1.35 -6.56 -22.75
C LEU A 163 2.58 -6.42 -21.85
N TRP A 164 3.78 -6.55 -22.43
CA TRP A 164 5.04 -6.38 -21.70
C TRP A 164 5.19 -4.98 -21.11
N LEU A 165 4.72 -3.96 -21.83
CA LEU A 165 4.69 -2.59 -21.33
C LEU A 165 3.86 -2.48 -20.04
N TRP A 166 2.68 -3.10 -20.00
CA TRP A 166 1.83 -3.11 -18.80
C TRP A 166 2.39 -3.93 -17.63
N MET A 167 3.30 -4.88 -17.88
CA MET A 167 3.99 -5.63 -16.82
C MET A 167 5.15 -4.82 -16.23
N ILE A 168 5.89 -4.09 -17.07
CA ILE A 168 7.07 -3.31 -16.65
C ILE A 168 6.67 -2.01 -15.95
N VAL A 169 5.61 -1.34 -16.40
CA VAL A 169 5.17 -0.03 -15.85
C VAL A 169 4.98 -0.06 -14.32
N PRO A 170 4.29 -1.05 -13.72
CA PRO A 170 4.16 -1.15 -12.26
C PRO A 170 5.50 -1.18 -11.51
N LEU A 171 6.50 -1.90 -12.04
CA LEU A 171 7.83 -1.98 -11.42
C LEU A 171 8.60 -0.68 -11.56
N LEU A 172 8.53 -0.03 -12.72
CA LEU A 172 9.18 1.27 -12.92
C LEU A 172 8.58 2.36 -12.04
N ILE A 173 7.25 2.40 -11.93
CA ILE A 173 6.55 3.35 -11.06
C ILE A 173 6.84 3.03 -9.60
N GLY A 174 6.90 1.75 -9.19
CA GLY A 174 7.26 1.33 -7.84
C GLY A 174 8.71 1.62 -7.47
N GLY A 175 9.63 1.56 -8.44
CA GLY A 175 11.05 1.86 -8.23
C GLY A 175 11.32 3.30 -7.81
N ILE A 176 10.44 4.24 -8.17
CA ILE A 176 10.56 5.64 -7.75
C ILE A 176 10.39 5.78 -6.22
N PRO A 177 9.29 5.30 -5.59
CA PRO A 177 9.21 5.19 -4.15
C PRO A 177 10.37 4.44 -3.53
N MET A 178 10.77 3.29 -4.07
CA MET A 178 11.90 2.54 -3.52
C MET A 178 13.17 3.40 -3.39
N ALA A 179 13.53 4.12 -4.47
CA ALA A 179 14.69 5.01 -4.48
C ALA A 179 14.54 6.18 -3.50
N ILE A 180 13.33 6.73 -3.36
CA ILE A 180 13.03 7.79 -2.40
C ILE A 180 13.20 7.28 -0.96
N TYR A 181 12.58 6.16 -0.61
CA TYR A 181 12.66 5.57 0.72
C TYR A 181 14.08 5.14 1.09
N PHE A 182 14.84 4.62 0.11
CA PHE A 182 16.26 4.33 0.30
C PHE A 182 17.07 5.63 0.55
N SER A 183 16.75 6.71 -0.16
CA SER A 183 17.37 8.03 0.05
C SER A 183 16.97 8.69 1.38
N LEU A 184 15.81 8.33 1.90
CA LEU A 184 15.24 8.72 3.20
C LEU A 184 15.63 7.75 4.33
N GLY A 185 16.69 6.95 4.13
CA GLY A 185 17.19 6.03 5.14
C GLY A 185 17.74 6.71 6.41
N PRO A 186 18.38 5.93 7.30
CA PRO A 186 18.81 6.43 8.61
C PRO A 186 19.72 7.65 8.51
N SER A 187 19.39 8.72 9.25
CA SER A 187 20.22 9.91 9.38
C SER A 187 20.49 10.22 10.86
N PRO A 188 21.63 10.86 11.21
CA PRO A 188 21.99 11.13 12.61
C PRO A 188 20.92 11.90 13.37
N TYR A 189 20.31 12.90 12.71
CA TYR A 189 19.20 13.67 13.29
C TYR A 189 18.01 12.76 13.66
N MET A 190 17.62 11.87 12.74
CA MET A 190 16.51 10.95 12.96
C MET A 190 16.85 9.90 14.02
N THR A 191 18.11 9.45 14.08
CA THR A 191 18.58 8.55 15.15
C THR A 191 18.34 9.17 16.51
N GLU A 192 18.80 10.40 16.72
CA GLU A 192 18.71 11.07 18.02
C GLU A 192 17.25 11.35 18.43
N GLU A 193 16.39 11.72 17.48
CA GLU A 193 14.98 11.98 17.75
C GLU A 193 14.19 10.71 18.08
N LEU A 194 14.50 9.59 17.40
CA LEU A 194 13.79 8.32 17.59
C LEU A 194 14.26 7.52 18.80
N ARG A 195 15.55 7.61 19.16
CA ARG A 195 16.19 6.86 20.25
C ARG A 195 15.38 6.90 21.56
N PRO A 196 14.93 8.07 22.08
CA PRO A 196 14.20 8.11 23.34
C PRO A 196 12.77 7.58 23.22
N GLN A 197 12.16 7.59 22.03
CA GLN A 197 10.80 7.08 21.81
C GLN A 197 10.81 5.55 21.67
N LEU A 198 11.72 5.02 20.86
CA LEU A 198 11.86 3.57 20.65
C LEU A 198 12.22 2.83 21.93
N LYS A 199 13.16 3.39 22.70
CA LYS A 199 13.57 2.80 23.98
C LYS A 199 12.45 2.84 25.03
N ARG A 200 11.69 3.94 25.12
CA ARG A 200 10.65 4.09 26.16
C ARG A 200 9.40 3.27 25.88
N VAL A 201 8.99 3.17 24.61
CA VAL A 201 7.71 2.53 24.26
C VAL A 201 7.88 1.05 23.96
N TYR A 202 8.96 0.65 23.27
CA TYR A 202 9.14 -0.73 22.80
C TYR A 202 10.32 -1.46 23.42
N ASP A 203 11.13 -0.80 24.26
CA ASP A 203 12.41 -1.35 24.75
C ASP A 203 13.32 -1.82 23.60
N ILE A 204 13.23 -1.12 22.47
CA ILE A 204 14.00 -1.40 21.26
C ILE A 204 15.26 -0.53 21.28
N ASP A 205 16.39 -1.18 21.03
CA ASP A 205 17.66 -0.49 20.81
C ASP A 205 17.75 -0.03 19.36
N ILE A 206 17.78 1.29 19.14
CA ILE A 206 17.83 1.89 17.81
C ILE A 206 19.05 1.44 17.01
N ASP A 207 20.15 1.09 17.68
CA ASP A 207 21.38 0.62 17.04
C ASP A 207 21.19 -0.79 16.44
N LYS A 208 20.12 -1.51 16.82
CA LYS A 208 19.66 -2.77 16.23
C LYS A 208 18.40 -2.61 15.39
N THR A 209 18.17 -1.44 14.81
CA THR A 209 17.04 -1.19 13.91
C THR A 209 17.50 -0.62 12.58
N THR A 210 16.67 -0.78 11.55
CA THR A 210 16.74 0.06 10.36
C THR A 210 15.43 0.80 10.21
N TYR A 211 15.49 2.00 9.63
CA TYR A 211 14.30 2.82 9.45
C TYR A 211 14.46 3.73 8.24
N THR A 212 13.31 4.17 7.72
CA THR A 212 13.21 5.09 6.59
C THR A 212 12.07 6.05 6.88
N GLY A 213 12.26 7.31 6.53
CA GLY A 213 11.24 8.30 6.79
C GLY A 213 11.75 9.72 6.69
N CYS A 214 10.97 10.63 7.24
CA CYS A 214 11.20 12.04 7.09
C CYS A 214 10.51 12.83 8.20
N PHE A 215 11.15 13.93 8.55
CA PHE A 215 10.57 14.96 9.40
C PHE A 215 10.31 16.19 8.53
N TYR A 216 9.06 16.65 8.49
CA TYR A 216 8.69 17.85 7.73
C TYR A 216 9.42 19.09 8.26
N TRP A 217 9.68 19.08 9.57
CA TRP A 217 10.35 20.13 10.31
C TRP A 217 11.54 19.59 11.08
N LYS A 218 12.68 20.29 11.01
CA LYS A 218 13.90 19.93 11.77
C LYS A 218 14.29 21.06 12.70
N ILE A 219 14.94 20.71 13.80
CA ILE A 219 15.50 21.68 14.75
C ILE A 219 17.00 21.80 14.47
N ASP A 220 17.48 23.02 14.24
CA ASP A 220 18.92 23.27 14.07
C ASP A 220 19.68 23.23 15.41
N GLN A 221 21.00 23.36 15.36
CA GLN A 221 21.85 23.39 16.57
C GLN A 221 21.52 24.57 17.53
N ASN A 222 20.81 25.59 17.05
CA ASN A 222 20.41 26.77 17.81
C ASN A 222 18.97 26.65 18.38
N GLY A 223 18.30 25.51 18.19
CA GLY A 223 16.92 25.30 18.62
C GLY A 223 15.87 25.91 17.67
N MET A 224 16.27 26.41 16.50
CA MET A 224 15.37 27.00 15.52
C MET A 224 14.75 25.94 14.62
N LYS A 225 13.42 25.91 14.55
CA LYS A 225 12.64 25.03 13.66
C LYS A 225 12.78 25.53 12.21
N TYR A 226 13.37 24.72 11.33
CA TYR A 226 13.48 25.01 9.91
C TYR A 226 12.78 23.94 9.07
N PHE A 227 12.29 24.36 7.90
CA PHE A 227 11.52 23.51 7.01
C PHE A 227 12.44 22.67 6.12
N ASN A 228 12.26 21.35 6.14
CA ASN A 228 13.11 20.46 5.35
C ASN A 228 12.56 20.27 3.93
N PHE A 229 12.84 21.26 3.07
CA PHE A 229 12.33 21.29 1.70
C PHE A 229 12.63 20.01 0.91
N ARG A 230 13.82 19.41 1.10
CA ARG A 230 14.22 18.20 0.37
C ARG A 230 13.31 17.01 0.70
N GLU A 231 13.09 16.74 1.98
CA GLU A 231 12.26 15.60 2.41
C GLU A 231 10.79 15.82 2.06
N VAL A 232 10.31 17.06 2.20
CA VAL A 232 8.95 17.44 1.79
C VAL A 232 8.72 17.21 0.30
N VAL A 233 9.68 17.59 -0.56
CA VAL A 233 9.58 17.35 -2.01
C VAL A 233 9.47 15.87 -2.31
N TYR A 234 10.25 15.01 -1.63
CA TYR A 234 10.13 13.56 -1.79
C TYR A 234 8.73 13.05 -1.41
N ILE A 235 8.18 13.48 -0.28
CA ILE A 235 6.84 13.11 0.17
C ILE A 235 5.77 13.62 -0.80
N LEU A 236 5.93 14.83 -1.32
CA LEU A 236 5.01 15.40 -2.31
C LEU A 236 5.01 14.56 -3.60
N ILE A 237 6.18 14.13 -4.07
CA ILE A 237 6.29 13.25 -5.24
C ILE A 237 5.55 11.92 -4.99
N LEU A 238 5.75 11.28 -3.83
CA LEU A 238 5.05 10.05 -3.45
C LEU A 238 3.52 10.25 -3.44
N ASN A 239 3.07 11.36 -2.87
CA ASN A 239 1.65 11.72 -2.81
C ASN A 239 1.05 11.99 -4.20
N LEU A 240 1.77 12.67 -5.09
CA LEU A 240 1.31 12.93 -6.45
C LEU A 240 1.20 11.63 -7.26
N ILE A 241 2.18 10.73 -7.14
CA ILE A 241 2.13 9.40 -7.78
C ILE A 241 0.91 8.64 -7.27
N MET A 242 0.71 8.56 -5.95
CA MET A 242 -0.44 7.89 -5.35
C MET A 242 -1.76 8.54 -5.80
N GLY A 243 -1.88 9.86 -5.73
CA GLY A 243 -3.06 10.63 -6.12
C GLY A 243 -3.43 10.45 -7.60
N ALA A 244 -2.45 10.35 -8.49
CA ALA A 244 -2.71 10.08 -9.90
C ALA A 244 -3.40 8.72 -10.12
N HIS A 245 -2.96 7.68 -9.40
CA HIS A 245 -3.58 6.34 -9.47
C HIS A 245 -5.02 6.35 -8.96
N TRP A 246 -5.29 7.11 -7.89
CA TRP A 246 -6.64 7.32 -7.37
C TRP A 246 -7.56 7.98 -8.38
N ILE A 247 -7.10 9.05 -9.01
CA ILE A 247 -7.86 9.74 -10.06
C ILE A 247 -8.17 8.79 -11.21
N LEU A 248 -7.21 7.96 -11.64
CA LEU A 248 -7.41 6.96 -12.68
C LEU A 248 -8.48 5.91 -12.28
N ILE A 249 -8.39 5.38 -11.06
CA ILE A 249 -9.35 4.39 -10.54
C ILE A 249 -10.76 4.97 -10.53
N ILE A 250 -10.93 6.18 -9.98
CA ILE A 250 -12.24 6.85 -9.90
C ILE A 250 -12.76 7.16 -11.31
N TYR A 251 -11.93 7.76 -12.16
CA TYR A 251 -12.31 8.14 -13.52
C TYR A 251 -12.77 6.93 -14.36
N PHE A 252 -11.94 5.87 -14.44
CA PHE A 252 -12.27 4.68 -15.22
C PHE A 252 -13.35 3.82 -14.54
N GLY A 253 -13.43 3.84 -13.20
CA GLY A 253 -14.51 3.24 -12.43
C GLY A 253 -15.87 3.85 -12.77
N THR A 254 -16.00 5.18 -12.67
CA THR A 254 -17.25 5.88 -13.00
C THR A 254 -17.63 5.70 -14.47
N LYS A 255 -16.66 5.76 -15.39
CA LYS A 255 -16.90 5.53 -16.82
C LYS A 255 -17.37 4.11 -17.11
N SER A 256 -16.77 3.10 -16.47
CA SER A 256 -17.18 1.69 -16.60
C SER A 256 -18.59 1.48 -16.07
N TYR A 257 -18.92 2.07 -14.91
CA TYR A 257 -20.25 2.03 -14.32
C TYR A 257 -21.31 2.61 -15.27
N LYS A 258 -21.06 3.79 -15.85
CA LYS A 258 -22.00 4.44 -16.80
C LYS A 258 -22.29 3.56 -18.01
N ILE A 259 -21.29 2.87 -18.56
CA ILE A 259 -21.50 1.95 -19.70
C ILE A 259 -22.41 0.78 -19.29
N ILE A 260 -22.17 0.17 -18.13
CA ILE A 260 -22.96 -0.97 -17.65
C ILE A 260 -24.42 -0.55 -17.41
N VAL A 261 -24.66 0.60 -16.78
CA VAL A 261 -26.01 1.13 -16.58
C VAL A 261 -26.71 1.40 -17.91
N ASN A 262 -26.02 1.97 -18.90
CA ASN A 262 -26.60 2.18 -20.22
C ASN A 262 -26.92 0.87 -20.94
N LEU A 263 -26.06 -0.16 -20.82
CA LEU A 263 -26.31 -1.50 -21.38
C LEU A 263 -27.54 -2.17 -20.75
N ILE A 264 -27.79 -1.92 -19.46
CA ILE A 264 -28.99 -2.38 -18.75
C ILE A 264 -30.26 -1.78 -19.37
N HIS A 265 -30.22 -0.52 -19.81
CA HIS A 265 -31.35 0.15 -20.45
C HIS A 265 -31.57 -0.23 -21.92
N GLN A 266 -30.54 -0.75 -22.62
CA GLN A 266 -30.58 -1.02 -24.06
C GLN A 266 -31.02 -2.45 -24.46
N GLY A 267 -31.37 -3.32 -23.50
CA GLY A 267 -32.03 -4.60 -23.82
C GLY A 267 -31.13 -5.73 -24.36
N GLU A 268 -29.87 -5.87 -23.91
CA GLU A 268 -29.13 -7.14 -24.12
C GLU A 268 -29.82 -8.30 -23.38
N SER A 269 -29.64 -9.55 -23.87
CA SER A 269 -30.20 -10.77 -23.24
C SER A 269 -29.98 -10.77 -21.72
N GLU A 270 -31.01 -11.13 -20.95
CA GLU A 270 -30.94 -11.11 -19.47
C GLU A 270 -29.75 -11.92 -18.92
N TYR A 271 -29.37 -12.99 -19.61
CA TYR A 271 -28.22 -13.81 -19.27
C TYR A 271 -26.87 -13.09 -19.44
N SER A 272 -26.60 -12.47 -20.59
CA SER A 272 -25.34 -11.72 -20.79
C SER A 272 -25.26 -10.50 -19.88
N ARG A 273 -26.39 -9.84 -19.60
CA ARG A 273 -26.51 -8.69 -18.70
C ARG A 273 -26.23 -9.06 -17.24
N SER A 274 -26.86 -10.13 -16.74
CA SER A 274 -26.65 -10.62 -15.37
C SER A 274 -25.22 -11.07 -15.15
N LEU A 275 -24.62 -11.80 -16.10
CA LEU A 275 -23.23 -12.24 -16.02
C LEU A 275 -22.24 -11.07 -16.01
N GLN A 276 -22.40 -10.07 -16.88
CA GLN A 276 -21.53 -8.88 -16.93
C GLN A 276 -21.67 -8.01 -15.67
N THR A 277 -22.89 -7.89 -15.14
CA THR A 277 -23.16 -7.16 -13.89
C THR A 277 -22.57 -7.89 -12.69
N GLN A 278 -22.70 -9.21 -12.62
CA GLN A 278 -22.11 -10.02 -11.55
C GLN A 278 -20.59 -9.98 -11.59
N LEU A 279 -19.98 -10.15 -12.76
CA LEU A 279 -18.52 -10.03 -12.92
C LEU A 279 -18.03 -8.63 -12.54
N TYR A 280 -18.74 -7.56 -12.95
CA TYR A 280 -18.37 -6.20 -12.54
C TYR A 280 -18.54 -6.00 -11.03
N LYS A 281 -19.66 -6.41 -10.43
CA LYS A 281 -19.91 -6.26 -8.99
C LYS A 281 -18.91 -7.03 -8.14
N ALA A 282 -18.67 -8.30 -8.45
CA ALA A 282 -17.71 -9.14 -7.72
C ALA A 282 -16.31 -8.55 -7.80
N LEU A 283 -15.92 -8.08 -8.97
CA LEU A 283 -14.57 -7.61 -9.23
C LEU A 283 -14.38 -6.13 -8.82
N VAL A 284 -15.45 -5.35 -8.66
CA VAL A 284 -15.43 -4.04 -7.98
C VAL A 284 -15.36 -4.26 -6.48
N ALA A 285 -16.18 -5.15 -5.90
CA ALA A 285 -16.12 -5.49 -4.48
C ALA A 285 -14.72 -6.01 -4.09
N GLN A 286 -14.11 -6.86 -4.93
CA GLN A 286 -12.74 -7.34 -4.72
C GLN A 286 -11.69 -6.23 -4.71
N THR A 287 -11.87 -5.16 -5.48
CA THR A 287 -11.00 -3.97 -5.42
C THR A 287 -11.40 -3.01 -4.31
N LEU A 288 -12.69 -2.88 -3.99
CA LEU A 288 -13.24 -1.93 -3.02
C LEU A 288 -12.90 -2.34 -1.58
N ILE A 289 -12.85 -3.64 -1.29
CA ILE A 289 -12.53 -4.17 0.04
C ILE A 289 -11.10 -3.78 0.47
N PRO A 290 -10.03 -4.06 -0.31
CA PRO A 290 -8.71 -3.52 -0.02
C PRO A 290 -8.68 -1.98 -0.03
N LEU A 291 -9.35 -1.35 -0.99
CA LEU A 291 -9.46 0.12 -1.12
C LEU A 291 -9.97 0.82 0.16
N CYS A 292 -11.05 0.31 0.74
CA CYS A 292 -11.66 0.90 1.94
C CYS A 292 -10.95 0.46 3.23
N SER A 293 -10.54 -0.81 3.33
CA SER A 293 -9.95 -1.36 4.56
C SER A 293 -8.46 -1.03 4.73
N LEU A 294 -7.72 -0.84 3.62
CA LEU A 294 -6.26 -0.71 3.65
C LEU A 294 -5.79 0.66 3.17
N PHE A 295 -6.45 1.24 2.16
CA PHE A 295 -5.99 2.49 1.56
C PHE A 295 -6.66 3.75 2.09
N PHE A 296 -7.87 3.68 2.65
CA PHE A 296 -8.51 4.83 3.30
C PHE A 296 -7.72 5.33 4.53
N PRO A 297 -7.25 4.47 5.45
CA PRO A 297 -6.41 4.91 6.57
C PRO A 297 -5.09 5.53 6.09
N VAL A 298 -4.48 4.94 5.06
CA VAL A 298 -3.22 5.40 4.45
C VAL A 298 -3.40 6.76 3.74
N ALA A 299 -4.49 6.94 2.98
CA ALA A 299 -4.78 8.19 2.30
C ALA A 299 -5.10 9.33 3.28
N VAL A 300 -5.86 9.05 4.34
CA VAL A 300 -6.04 10.00 5.45
C VAL A 300 -4.67 10.34 6.04
N TYR A 301 -3.85 9.34 6.38
CA TYR A 301 -2.52 9.55 6.98
C TYR A 301 -1.54 10.33 6.08
N PHE A 302 -1.64 10.24 4.76
CA PHE A 302 -0.75 10.96 3.83
C PHE A 302 -1.21 12.37 3.47
N ILE A 303 -2.52 12.62 3.48
CA ILE A 303 -3.11 13.95 3.16
C ILE A 303 -3.09 14.85 4.39
N CYS A 304 -3.14 14.26 5.58
CA CYS A 304 -3.25 14.96 6.83
C CYS A 304 -2.08 15.90 7.23
N PRO A 305 -0.84 15.82 6.69
CA PRO A 305 0.16 16.86 6.91
C PRO A 305 -0.10 18.14 6.10
N PHE A 306 -1.06 18.13 5.16
CA PHE A 306 -1.30 19.21 4.19
C PHE A 306 -2.68 19.87 4.30
N ILE A 307 -3.52 19.43 5.25
CA ILE A 307 -4.84 20.03 5.57
C ILE A 307 -4.73 20.70 6.93
#